data_AF-A0A2S2NMU5-F1
#
_entry.id   AF-A0A2S2NMU5-F1
#
_cell.length_a   1.000
_cell.length_b   1.000
_cell.length_c   1.000
_cell.angle_alpha   90.00
_cell.angle_beta   90.00
_cell.angle_gamma   90.00
#
_symmetry.space_group_name_H-M   'P 1'
#
loop_
_entity.id
_entity.type
_entity.pdbx_description
1 polymer ?
#
loop_
_entity_poly.entity_id
_entity_poly.type
_entity_poly.pdbx_seq_one_letter_code
_entity_poly.pdbx_strand_id
1 'polypeptide(L)'
;RNMEEANPKNENNRAQRQAMEISKPTFYGNNRDQHPKDFINELREYFILKQIYEEEKLIVVRDCLKHTANNWFSAIRFQLRTYEEFEKLFMDEYWSKEMQMEVWNQCL
;
A
#
# COMPACT_ATOMS: atom_id res chain seq x y z
N ARG A 1 -42.81 23.86 9.24
CA ARG A 1 -42.15 22.64 9.77
C ARG A 1 -41.71 21.86 8.54
N ASN A 2 -40.49 22.04 8.08
CA ASN A 2 -39.97 21.29 6.93
C ASN A 2 -39.30 20.04 7.50
N MET A 3 -39.77 18.86 7.10
CA MET A 3 -39.11 17.60 7.40
C MET A 3 -38.13 17.34 6.27
N GLU A 4 -36.84 17.41 6.59
CA GLU A 4 -35.74 17.09 5.68
C GLU A 4 -35.55 15.57 5.75
N GLU A 5 -36.10 14.86 4.75
CA GLU A 5 -35.97 13.41 4.64
C GLU A 5 -34.52 13.04 4.33
N ALA A 6 -33.86 12.36 5.28
CA ALA A 6 -32.53 11.81 5.09
C ALA A 6 -32.55 10.73 3.99
N ASN A 7 -31.76 10.95 2.93
CA ASN A 7 -31.67 10.08 1.77
C ASN A 7 -30.96 8.74 2.11
N PRO A 8 -31.65 7.59 2.11
CA PRO A 8 -31.13 6.30 2.59
C PRO A 8 -30.06 5.66 1.67
N LYS A 9 -29.74 6.29 0.53
CA LYS A 9 -28.77 5.75 -0.45
C LYS A 9 -27.31 5.94 -0.02
N ASN A 10 -27.03 6.88 0.89
CA ASN A 10 -25.65 7.20 1.28
C ASN A 10 -25.10 6.25 2.36
N GLU A 11 -25.95 5.82 3.29
CA GLU A 11 -25.57 4.90 4.37
C GLU A 11 -25.28 3.48 3.86
N ASN A 12 -26.05 3.04 2.85
CA ASN A 12 -25.94 1.70 2.29
C ASN A 12 -24.58 1.45 1.60
N ASN A 13 -24.02 2.48 0.94
CA ASN A 13 -22.70 2.41 0.31
C ASN A 13 -21.55 2.36 1.34
N ARG A 14 -21.72 3.00 2.50
CA ARG A 14 -20.70 3.01 3.57
C ARG A 14 -20.64 1.66 4.28
N ALA A 15 -21.79 1.05 4.54
CA ALA A 15 -21.91 -0.27 5.15
C ALA A 15 -21.37 -1.39 4.22
N GLN A 16 -21.62 -1.31 2.91
CA GLN A 16 -21.10 -2.28 1.93
C GLN A 16 -19.58 -2.22 1.77
N ARG A 17 -18.96 -1.03 1.86
CA ARG A 17 -17.49 -0.89 1.83
C ARG A 17 -16.81 -1.44 3.08
N GLN A 18 -17.50 -1.42 4.23
CA GLN A 18 -17.00 -2.04 5.46
C GLN A 18 -17.04 -3.58 5.42
N ALA A 19 -17.84 -4.17 4.52
CA ALA A 19 -18.03 -5.61 4.41
C ALA A 19 -17.02 -6.35 3.51
N MET A 20 -16.15 -5.63 2.77
CA MET A 20 -15.04 -6.27 2.07
C MET A 20 -13.91 -6.58 3.07
N GLU A 21 -13.79 -7.86 3.43
CA GLU A 21 -12.66 -8.41 4.17
C GLU A 21 -11.40 -8.41 3.30
N ILE A 22 -10.79 -7.24 3.12
CA ILE A 22 -9.43 -7.14 2.56
C ILE A 22 -8.41 -7.31 3.68
N SER A 23 -7.49 -8.25 3.51
CA SER A 23 -6.36 -8.44 4.40
C SER A 23 -5.31 -7.35 4.20
N LYS A 24 -4.65 -6.93 5.29
CA LYS A 24 -3.49 -6.05 5.20
C LYS A 24 -2.35 -6.77 4.46
N PRO A 25 -1.80 -6.20 3.38
CA PRO A 25 -0.74 -6.85 2.62
C PRO A 25 0.53 -6.95 3.47
N THR A 26 1.39 -7.90 3.14
CA THR A 26 2.67 -8.12 3.83
C THR A 26 3.78 -8.22 2.80
N PHE A 27 4.95 -7.63 3.07
CA PHE A 27 6.11 -7.71 2.18
C PHE A 27 7.39 -8.02 2.95
N TYR A 28 8.09 -9.06 2.55
CA TYR A 28 9.27 -9.59 3.25
C TYR A 28 10.61 -9.09 2.69
N GLY A 29 10.65 -8.63 1.43
CA GLY A 29 11.85 -8.10 0.79
C GLY A 29 12.89 -9.15 0.37
N ASN A 30 12.45 -10.38 0.01
CA ASN A 30 13.32 -11.48 -0.42
C ASN A 30 13.11 -11.89 -1.89
N ASN A 31 12.38 -11.11 -2.68
CA ASN A 31 12.20 -11.15 -4.15
C ASN A 31 11.73 -12.48 -4.78
N ARG A 32 11.38 -13.52 -4.02
CA ARG A 32 11.05 -14.85 -4.58
C ARG A 32 9.57 -15.03 -4.89
N ASP A 33 8.68 -14.56 -4.03
CA ASP A 33 7.24 -14.86 -4.11
C ASP A 33 6.35 -13.60 -4.08
N GLN A 34 6.95 -12.41 -4.05
CA GLN A 34 6.23 -11.15 -3.88
C GLN A 34 6.73 -10.12 -4.86
N HIS A 35 5.88 -9.72 -5.79
CA HIS A 35 6.21 -8.69 -6.75
C HIS A 35 6.00 -7.29 -6.13
N PRO A 36 7.00 -6.38 -6.19
CA PRO A 36 6.91 -5.08 -5.52
C PRO A 36 5.75 -4.21 -6.03
N LYS A 37 5.45 -4.23 -7.35
CA LYS A 37 4.29 -3.49 -7.88
C LYS A 37 2.97 -4.03 -7.36
N ASP A 38 2.86 -5.35 -7.18
CA ASP A 38 1.62 -5.97 -6.71
C ASP A 38 1.38 -5.58 -5.26
N PHE A 39 2.43 -5.62 -4.43
CA PHE A 39 2.38 -5.12 -3.06
C PHE A 39 1.92 -3.65 -2.98
N ILE A 40 2.46 -2.74 -3.82
CA ILE A 40 2.03 -1.34 -3.83
C ILE A 40 0.55 -1.19 -4.24
N ASN A 41 0.09 -1.98 -5.21
CA ASN A 41 -1.31 -1.96 -5.62
C ASN A 41 -2.24 -2.45 -4.51
N GLU A 42 -1.93 -3.58 -3.88
CA GLU A 42 -2.68 -4.12 -2.73
C GLU A 42 -2.72 -3.11 -1.57
N LEU A 43 -1.60 -2.41 -1.32
CA LEU A 43 -1.52 -1.41 -0.26
C LEU A 43 -2.40 -0.18 -0.56
N ARG A 44 -2.44 0.27 -1.81
CA ARG A 44 -3.34 1.35 -2.26
C ARG A 44 -4.81 0.96 -2.13
N GLU A 45 -5.16 -0.25 -2.55
CA GLU A 45 -6.51 -0.79 -2.38
C GLU A 45 -6.90 -0.86 -0.90
N TYR A 46 -5.99 -1.34 -0.05
CA TYR A 46 -6.19 -1.38 1.40
C TYR A 46 -6.45 0.02 1.97
N PHE A 47 -5.68 1.03 1.57
CA PHE A 47 -5.91 2.42 2.02
C PHE A 47 -7.28 2.96 1.61
N ILE A 48 -7.69 2.73 0.35
CA ILE A 48 -8.98 3.20 -0.16
C ILE A 48 -10.14 2.53 0.59
N LEU A 49 -10.07 1.20 0.76
CA LEU A 49 -11.15 0.43 1.38
C LEU A 49 -11.26 0.67 2.89
N LYS A 50 -10.13 0.79 3.58
CA LYS A 50 -10.10 1.07 5.02
C LYS A 50 -10.16 2.56 5.36
N GLN A 51 -10.20 3.45 4.36
CA GLN A 51 -10.24 4.91 4.51
C GLN A 51 -9.08 5.43 5.39
N ILE A 52 -7.87 4.91 5.14
CA ILE A 52 -6.66 5.31 5.86
C ILE A 52 -6.28 6.74 5.47
N TYR A 53 -6.05 7.60 6.46
CA TYR A 53 -5.65 8.99 6.24
C TYR A 53 -4.18 9.08 5.81
N GLU A 54 -3.81 10.13 5.07
CA GLU A 54 -2.45 10.29 4.53
C GLU A 54 -1.37 10.23 5.62
N GLU A 55 -1.63 10.87 6.76
CA GLU A 55 -0.76 10.91 7.94
C GLU A 55 -0.57 9.53 8.60
N GLU A 56 -1.48 8.59 8.38
CA GLU A 56 -1.44 7.24 8.94
C GLU A 56 -0.75 6.24 8.00
N LYS A 57 -0.66 6.54 6.70
CA LYS A 57 -0.18 5.58 5.70
C LYS A 57 1.22 5.05 5.99
N LEU A 58 2.14 5.91 6.43
CA LEU A 58 3.51 5.48 6.78
C LEU A 58 3.53 4.55 8.01
N ILE A 59 2.58 4.69 8.93
CA ILE A 59 2.44 3.79 10.08
C ILE A 59 1.95 2.42 9.60
N VAL A 60 0.95 2.41 8.70
CA VAL A 60 0.44 1.17 8.12
C VAL A 60 1.52 0.47 7.28
N VAL A 61 2.26 1.21 6.44
CA VAL A 61 3.40 0.71 5.66
C VAL A 61 4.37 -0.05 6.56
N ARG A 62 4.82 0.57 7.66
CA ARG A 62 5.74 -0.05 8.62
C ARG A 62 5.23 -1.42 9.08
N ASP A 63 3.94 -1.53 9.33
CA ASP A 63 3.33 -2.76 9.83
C ASP A 63 3.16 -3.84 8.74
N CYS A 64 3.11 -3.44 7.46
CA CYS A 64 3.09 -4.34 6.29
C CYS A 64 4.48 -4.92 5.97
N LEU A 65 5.56 -4.21 6.29
CA LEU A 65 6.92 -4.66 5.99
C LEU A 65 7.45 -5.61 7.06
N LYS A 66 8.11 -6.69 6.64
CA LYS A 66 8.69 -7.75 7.49
C LYS A 66 10.14 -8.03 7.10
N HIS A 67 10.89 -8.62 8.03
CA HIS A 67 12.28 -9.05 7.84
C HIS A 67 13.13 -7.98 7.13
N THR A 68 13.73 -8.31 5.99
CA THR A 68 14.62 -7.44 5.23
C THR A 68 13.95 -6.12 4.85
N ALA A 69 12.68 -6.16 4.44
CA ALA A 69 11.95 -4.94 4.09
C ALA A 69 11.68 -4.04 5.30
N ASN A 70 11.44 -4.64 6.48
CA ASN A 70 11.29 -3.86 7.71
C ASN A 70 12.61 -3.18 8.09
N ASN A 71 13.73 -3.91 8.01
CA ASN A 71 15.06 -3.38 8.31
C ASN A 71 15.42 -2.21 7.39
N TRP A 72 15.19 -2.37 6.09
CA TRP A 72 15.40 -1.31 5.10
C TRP A 72 14.54 -0.07 5.42
N PHE A 73 13.24 -0.27 5.70
CA PHE A 73 12.36 0.83 6.05
C PHE A 73 12.81 1.57 7.30
N SER A 74 13.25 0.85 8.34
CA SER A 74 13.82 1.45 9.55
C SER A 74 15.05 2.33 9.27
N ALA A 75 15.88 1.96 8.30
CA ALA A 75 17.05 2.74 7.91
C ALA A 75 16.68 4.06 7.21
N ILE A 76 15.61 4.08 6.41
CA ILE A 76 15.18 5.27 5.66
C ILE A 76 14.07 6.06 6.36
N ARG A 77 13.48 5.55 7.45
CA ARG A 77 12.27 6.09 8.08
C ARG A 77 12.34 7.59 8.39
N PHE A 78 13.50 8.07 8.84
CA PHE A 78 13.69 9.49 9.21
C PHE A 78 13.67 10.44 8.01
N GLN A 79 13.84 9.90 6.80
CA GLN A 79 13.83 10.66 5.55
C GLN A 79 12.42 10.76 4.97
N LEU A 80 11.50 9.88 5.39
CA LEU A 80 10.14 9.78 4.89
C LEU A 80 9.17 10.69 5.65
N ARG A 81 8.52 11.58 4.91
CA ARG A 81 7.43 12.46 5.36
C ARG A 81 6.09 12.08 4.76
N THR A 82 6.08 11.53 3.55
CA THR A 82 4.85 11.16 2.83
C THR A 82 4.88 9.72 2.35
N TYR A 83 3.70 9.17 2.07
CA TYR A 83 3.57 7.86 1.42
C TYR A 83 4.16 7.86 0.00
N GLU A 84 4.08 8.97 -0.74
CA GLU A 84 4.63 9.10 -2.08
C GLU A 84 6.16 8.95 -2.09
N GLU A 85 6.85 9.57 -1.14
CA GLU A 85 8.30 9.41 -0.96
C GLU A 85 8.68 7.95 -0.67
N PHE A 86 7.87 7.28 0.16
CA PHE A 86 8.05 5.85 0.44
C PHE A 86 7.90 5.04 -0.84
N GLU A 87 6.84 5.27 -1.62
CA GLU A 87 6.57 4.49 -2.84
C GLU A 87 7.73 4.62 -3.83
N LYS A 88 8.25 5.83 -4.02
CA LYS A 88 9.40 6.07 -4.89
C LYS A 88 10.64 5.29 -4.43
N LEU A 89 11.03 5.44 -3.16
CA LEU A 89 12.22 4.77 -2.63
C LEU A 89 12.05 3.24 -2.60
N PHE A 90 10.84 2.76 -2.32
CA PHE A 90 10.52 1.34 -2.33
C PHE A 90 10.69 0.73 -3.72
N MET A 91 10.21 1.43 -4.76
CA MET A 91 10.35 0.99 -6.14
C MET A 91 11.80 1.02 -6.60
N ASP A 92 12.57 2.03 -6.23
CA ASP A 92 14.00 2.10 -6.54
C ASP A 92 14.78 0.96 -5.87
N GLU A 93 14.44 0.58 -4.64
CA GLU A 93 15.10 -0.52 -3.91
C GLU A 93 14.71 -1.91 -4.45
N TYR A 94 13.41 -2.18 -4.58
CA TYR A 94 12.91 -3.54 -4.81
C TYR A 94 12.53 -3.82 -6.26
N TRP A 95 12.39 -2.80 -7.11
CA TRP A 95 12.01 -2.95 -8.52
C TRP A 95 12.67 -1.90 -9.42
N SER A 96 13.98 -1.75 -9.26
CA SER A 96 14.79 -0.78 -10.01
C SER A 96 14.71 -1.01 -11.52
N LYS A 97 15.12 -0.01 -12.31
CA LYS A 97 15.16 -0.15 -13.78
C LYS A 97 16.10 -1.26 -14.22
N GLU A 98 17.19 -1.46 -13.51
CA GLU A 98 18.17 -2.52 -13.77
C GLU A 98 17.50 -3.89 -13.60
N MET A 99 16.76 -4.10 -12.53
CA MET A 99 16.01 -5.34 -12.30
C MET A 99 14.92 -5.57 -13.36
N GLN A 100 14.26 -4.50 -13.82
CA GLN A 100 13.30 -4.56 -14.93
C GLN A 100 13.97 -4.97 -16.25
N MET A 101 15.17 -4.45 -16.53
CA MET A 101 15.94 -4.79 -17.73
C MET A 101 16.45 -6.23 -17.69
N GLU A 102 16.86 -6.73 -16.52
CA GLU A 102 17.24 -8.14 -16.34
C GLU A 102 16.08 -9.09 -16.66
N VAL A 103 14.89 -8.81 -16.12
CA VAL A 103 13.67 -9.58 -16.41
C VAL A 103 13.31 -9.51 -17.90
N TRP A 104 13.43 -8.32 -18.51
CA TRP A 104 13.19 -8.15 -19.95
C TRP A 104 14.17 -8.96 -20.80
N ASN A 105 15.46 -8.97 -20.45
CA ASN A 105 16.50 -9.70 -21.16
C ASN A 105 16.40 -11.23 -20.98
N GLN A 106 15.81 -11.72 -19.89
CA GLN A 106 15.58 -13.15 -19.67
C GLN A 106 14.36 -13.70 -20.44
N CYS A 107 13.45 -12.82 -20.87
CA CYS A 107 12.29 -13.17 -21.70
C CYS A 107 12.58 -13.12 -23.21
N LEU A 108 13.78 -12.71 -23.62
CA LEU A 108 14.29 -12.70 -25.01
C LEU A 108 15.14 -13.95 -25.28
#